data_AF-A0A1E5QMH3-F1
#
_entry.id   AF-A0A1E5QMH3-F1
#
_cell.length_a   1.000
_cell.length_b   1.000
_cell.length_c   1.000
_cell.angle_alpha   90.00
_cell.angle_beta   90.00
_cell.angle_gamma   90.00
#
_symmetry.space_group_name_H-M   'P 1'
#
loop_
_entity.id
_entity.type
_entity.pdbx_description
1 polymer ?
#
loop_
_entity_poly.entity_id
_entity_poly.type
_entity_poly.pdbx_seq_one_letter_code
_entity_poly.pdbx_strand_id
1 'polypeptide(L)'
;MSQHYEELYEEESDGSILLEEALIKVLNSFQSDNNLLTQLRYVWMALILVTLVEPTIKYYQPNNSIPEKTINRLMIWLLMNITEFSKSRNQSNRYSQTDVDYFSSIDKTNFSVDREIPSLQILSEALDVYINATKLLEPDYSLQILLDILDNCLEGYAIIPGSEGRRKLFDWWLEDVVPSVWYLHSPTSVGLLNELTGNDYNSVFSRLNNISDLMRKSLMN
;
A
#
# COMPACT_ATOMS: atom_id res chain seq x y z
N MET A 1 4.69 -13.04 -20.33
CA MET A 1 3.35 -13.22 -20.89
C MET A 1 2.45 -12.28 -20.13
N SER A 2 1.97 -11.22 -20.77
CA SER A 2 1.01 -10.28 -20.17
C SER A 2 -0.30 -11.04 -19.94
N GLN A 3 -0.75 -11.10 -18.69
CA GLN A 3 -2.06 -11.66 -18.37
C GLN A 3 -3.10 -10.59 -18.68
N HIS A 4 -3.73 -10.72 -19.85
CA HIS A 4 -4.75 -9.79 -20.34
C HIS A 4 -6.12 -10.46 -20.13
N TYR A 5 -6.95 -9.93 -19.24
CA TYR A 5 -8.25 -10.51 -18.90
C TYR A 5 -9.36 -9.82 -19.71
N GLU A 6 -9.92 -10.52 -20.70
CA GLU A 6 -10.96 -10.03 -21.63
C GLU A 6 -12.25 -9.57 -20.94
N GLU A 7 -12.57 -10.13 -19.78
CA GLU A 7 -13.73 -9.78 -18.96
C GLU A 7 -13.69 -8.35 -18.37
N LEU A 8 -12.60 -7.61 -18.59
CA LEU A 8 -12.34 -6.26 -18.06
C LEU A 8 -12.58 -5.10 -19.04
N TYR A 9 -12.92 -5.39 -20.29
CA TYR A 9 -13.10 -4.37 -21.32
C TYR A 9 -14.52 -4.44 -21.88
N GLU A 10 -15.32 -3.39 -21.63
CA GLU A 10 -16.57 -3.21 -22.37
C GLU A 10 -16.26 -2.89 -23.83
N GLU A 11 -17.04 -3.46 -24.75
CA GLU A 11 -16.93 -3.27 -26.22
C GLU A 11 -17.00 -1.78 -26.64
N GLU A 12 -17.41 -0.87 -25.75
CA GLU A 12 -17.60 0.56 -26.00
C GLU A 12 -16.54 1.48 -25.36
N SER A 13 -15.43 0.97 -24.84
CA SER A 13 -14.32 1.87 -24.46
C SER A 13 -13.60 2.37 -25.71
N ASP A 14 -13.69 3.67 -25.99
CA ASP A 14 -12.94 4.36 -27.04
C ASP A 14 -11.44 4.25 -26.70
N GLY A 15 -10.85 3.15 -27.16
CA GLY A 15 -9.57 2.67 -26.72
C GLY A 15 -8.45 3.62 -27.08
N SER A 16 -7.82 4.24 -26.07
CA SER A 16 -6.50 4.83 -26.27
C SER A 16 -5.59 4.89 -25.06
N ILE A 17 -6.02 4.50 -23.84
CA ILE A 17 -5.16 4.54 -22.65
C ILE A 17 -5.33 3.24 -21.85
N LEU A 18 -4.27 2.45 -21.75
CA LEU A 18 -4.20 1.25 -20.91
C LEU A 18 -4.16 1.64 -19.43
N LEU A 19 -4.71 0.81 -18.53
CA LEU A 19 -4.70 1.10 -17.08
C LEU A 19 -3.27 1.33 -16.56
N GLU A 20 -2.33 0.48 -16.96
CA GLU A 20 -0.90 0.62 -16.65
C GLU A 20 -0.37 2.03 -17.00
N GLU A 21 -0.73 2.58 -18.18
CA GLU A 21 -0.32 3.93 -18.57
C GLU A 21 -0.93 5.01 -17.68
N ALA A 22 -2.18 4.84 -17.24
CA ALA A 22 -2.83 5.73 -16.30
C ALA A 22 -2.17 5.67 -14.93
N LEU A 23 -1.87 4.47 -14.42
CA LEU A 23 -1.14 4.26 -13.16
C LEU A 23 0.24 4.92 -13.22
N ILE A 24 1.00 4.69 -14.30
CA ILE A 24 2.32 5.31 -14.52
C ILE A 24 2.22 6.83 -14.50
N LYS A 25 1.24 7.42 -15.19
CA LYS A 25 1.05 8.89 -15.21
C LYS A 25 0.78 9.44 -13.80
N VAL A 26 -0.10 8.78 -13.04
CA VAL A 26 -0.40 9.19 -11.66
C VAL A 26 0.82 9.03 -10.76
N LEU A 27 1.50 7.88 -10.80
CA LEU A 27 2.65 7.63 -9.94
C LEU A 27 3.83 8.56 -10.26
N ASN A 28 4.08 8.83 -11.54
CA ASN A 28 5.10 9.81 -11.95
C ASN A 28 4.80 11.22 -11.44
N SER A 29 3.54 11.58 -11.18
CA SER A 29 3.21 12.89 -10.60
C SER A 29 3.74 13.07 -9.18
N PHE A 30 3.98 11.98 -8.44
CA PHE A 30 4.58 12.05 -7.10
C PHE A 30 6.09 12.26 -7.13
N GLN A 31 6.75 12.01 -8.26
CA GLN A 31 8.18 12.24 -8.40
C GLN A 31 8.48 13.73 -8.20
N SER A 32 9.48 14.00 -7.37
CA SER A 32 9.94 15.36 -7.08
C SER A 32 11.44 15.35 -6.85
N ASP A 33 12.06 16.53 -6.87
CA ASP A 33 13.49 16.68 -6.53
C ASP A 33 13.82 16.16 -5.12
N ASN A 34 12.81 15.99 -4.26
CA ASN A 34 12.94 15.36 -2.97
C ASN A 34 12.64 13.86 -3.07
N ASN A 35 13.68 13.07 -3.31
CA ASN A 35 13.59 11.60 -3.38
C ASN A 35 13.01 10.98 -2.10
N LEU A 36 13.31 11.54 -0.92
CA LEU A 36 12.78 11.04 0.34
C LEU A 36 11.26 11.24 0.45
N LEU A 37 10.74 12.41 0.06
CA LEU A 37 9.30 12.67 0.02
C LEU A 37 8.58 11.75 -0.97
N THR A 38 9.19 11.56 -2.14
CA THR A 38 8.68 10.61 -3.16
C THR A 38 8.58 9.20 -2.56
N GLN A 39 9.64 8.76 -1.87
CA GLN A 39 9.67 7.45 -1.22
C GLN A 39 8.63 7.33 -0.08
N LEU A 40 8.51 8.34 0.77
CA LEU A 40 7.51 8.39 1.83
C LEU A 40 6.10 8.21 1.29
N ARG A 41 5.78 8.86 0.16
CA ARG A 41 4.47 8.75 -0.50
C ARG A 41 4.24 7.35 -1.06
N TYR A 42 5.23 6.76 -1.72
CA TYR A 42 5.12 5.39 -2.23
C TYR A 42 4.93 4.37 -1.11
N VAL A 43 5.74 4.44 -0.05
CA VAL A 43 5.61 3.54 1.11
C VAL A 43 4.27 3.75 1.83
N TRP A 44 3.79 4.99 1.92
CA TRP A 44 2.48 5.28 2.50
C TRP A 44 1.34 4.70 1.67
N MET A 45 1.40 4.81 0.34
CA MET A 45 0.44 4.18 -0.56
C MET A 45 0.44 2.65 -0.41
N ALA A 46 1.62 2.04 -0.38
CA ALA A 46 1.74 0.60 -0.15
C ALA A 46 1.17 0.17 1.21
N LEU A 47 1.41 0.93 2.27
CA LEU A 47 0.84 0.67 3.60
C LEU A 47 -0.70 0.68 3.58
N ILE A 48 -1.31 1.62 2.87
CA ILE A 48 -2.77 1.62 2.69
C ILE A 48 -3.22 0.33 1.99
N LEU A 49 -2.62 -0.01 0.85
CA LEU A 49 -2.99 -1.18 0.04
C LEU A 49 -2.80 -2.52 0.77
N VAL A 50 -1.66 -2.73 1.44
CA VAL A 50 -1.43 -3.98 2.21
C VAL A 50 -2.42 -4.14 3.37
N THR A 51 -2.98 -3.04 3.88
CA THR A 51 -4.00 -3.12 4.93
C THR A 51 -5.36 -3.50 4.35
N LEU A 52 -5.64 -3.14 3.09
CA LEU A 52 -6.84 -3.63 2.38
C LEU A 52 -6.76 -5.10 2.01
N VAL A 53 -5.56 -5.61 1.73
CA VAL A 53 -5.29 -7.02 1.38
C VAL A 53 -5.31 -7.94 2.61
N GLU A 54 -5.16 -7.40 3.82
CA GLU A 54 -5.09 -8.18 5.08
C GLU A 54 -6.25 -9.17 5.25
N PRO A 55 -7.54 -8.78 5.05
CA PRO A 55 -8.66 -9.71 5.14
C PRO A 55 -8.57 -10.89 4.18
N THR A 56 -8.02 -10.70 2.98
CA THR A 56 -7.81 -11.77 2.00
C THR A 56 -6.88 -12.84 2.55
N ILE A 57 -5.70 -12.45 3.07
CA ILE A 57 -4.77 -13.40 3.69
C ILE A 57 -5.41 -14.05 4.91
N LYS A 58 -6.10 -13.28 5.76
CA LYS A 58 -6.73 -13.81 6.98
C LYS A 58 -7.88 -14.75 6.70
N TYR A 59 -8.58 -14.60 5.58
CA TYR A 59 -9.62 -15.52 5.15
C TYR A 59 -9.05 -16.92 4.84
N TYR A 60 -7.98 -17.00 4.06
CA TYR A 60 -7.37 -18.28 3.67
C TYR A 60 -6.41 -18.84 4.73
N GLN A 61 -5.70 -17.97 5.45
CA GLN A 61 -4.70 -18.32 6.45
C GLN A 61 -4.81 -17.40 7.70
N PRO A 62 -5.80 -17.63 8.58
CA PRO A 62 -6.08 -16.75 9.72
C PRO A 62 -4.88 -16.50 10.65
N ASN A 63 -4.03 -17.52 10.83
CA ASN A 63 -2.85 -17.49 11.70
C ASN A 63 -1.60 -16.95 10.99
N ASN A 64 -1.69 -16.50 9.73
CA ASN A 64 -0.54 -15.97 9.02
C ASN A 64 -0.13 -14.61 9.62
N SER A 65 1.15 -14.48 9.98
CA SER A 65 1.73 -13.28 10.60
C SER A 65 2.32 -12.29 9.59
N ILE A 66 2.34 -12.63 8.30
CA ILE A 66 2.86 -11.76 7.23
C ILE A 66 2.18 -10.38 7.21
N PRO A 67 0.83 -10.27 7.30
CA PRO A 67 0.19 -8.97 7.30
C PRO A 67 0.69 -8.06 8.41
N GLU A 68 0.64 -8.56 9.66
CA GLU A 68 1.03 -7.80 10.85
C GLU A 68 2.51 -7.40 10.80
N LYS A 69 3.40 -8.35 10.50
CA LYS A 69 4.84 -8.08 10.41
C LYS A 69 5.17 -7.04 9.34
N THR A 70 4.54 -7.15 8.17
CA THR A 70 4.80 -6.24 7.05
C THR A 70 4.26 -4.85 7.36
N ILE A 71 3.01 -4.74 7.82
CA ILE A 71 2.40 -3.46 8.21
C ILE A 71 3.27 -2.76 9.26
N ASN A 72 3.66 -3.46 10.33
CA ASN A 72 4.53 -2.91 11.37
C ASN A 72 5.85 -2.42 10.79
N ARG A 73 6.49 -3.20 9.90
CA ARG A 73 7.76 -2.82 9.27
C ARG A 73 7.63 -1.54 8.43
N LEU A 74 6.58 -1.41 7.61
CA LEU A 74 6.32 -0.21 6.82
C LEU A 74 6.07 1.01 7.72
N MET A 75 5.27 0.83 8.79
CA MET A 75 4.98 1.89 9.76
C MET A 75 6.25 2.42 10.44
N ILE A 76 7.11 1.51 10.93
CA ILE A 76 8.37 1.89 11.58
C ILE A 76 9.24 2.67 10.60
N TRP A 77 9.37 2.18 9.37
CA TRP A 77 10.16 2.85 8.34
C TRP A 77 9.64 4.26 8.04
N LEU A 78 8.32 4.43 7.90
CA LEU A 78 7.69 5.73 7.65
C LEU A 78 7.96 6.71 8.78
N LEU A 79 7.77 6.30 10.03
CA LEU A 79 8.00 7.15 11.20
C LEU A 79 9.46 7.59 11.29
N MET A 80 10.41 6.67 11.09
CA MET A 80 11.84 7.01 11.07
C MET A 80 12.15 8.04 9.99
N ASN A 81 11.70 7.82 8.75
CA ASN A 81 12.05 8.66 7.62
C ASN A 81 11.31 10.01 7.60
N ILE A 82 10.11 10.11 8.18
CA ILE A 82 9.43 11.40 8.36
C ILE A 82 10.15 12.29 9.36
N THR A 83 10.70 11.72 10.44
CA THR A 83 11.47 12.52 11.39
C THR A 83 12.75 13.05 10.75
N GLU A 84 13.42 12.26 9.93
CA GLU A 84 14.60 12.70 9.16
C GLU A 84 14.23 13.75 8.10
N PHE A 85 13.10 13.58 7.40
CA PHE A 85 12.58 14.58 6.47
C PHE A 85 12.28 15.92 7.16
N SER A 86 11.67 15.91 8.36
CA SER A 86 11.42 17.13 9.13
C SER A 86 12.74 17.82 9.56
N LYS A 87 13.70 17.06 10.08
CA LYS A 87 15.03 17.57 10.49
C LYS A 87 15.83 18.15 9.31
N SER A 88 15.74 17.52 8.13
CA SER A 88 16.40 18.03 6.91
C SER A 88 15.83 19.38 6.48
N ARG A 89 14.53 19.61 6.72
CA ARG A 89 13.85 20.90 6.48
C ARG A 89 14.22 21.96 7.51
N ASN A 90 14.52 21.54 8.75
CA ASN A 90 14.84 22.40 9.88
C ASN A 90 16.31 22.19 10.31
N GLN A 91 17.28 22.76 9.60
CA GLN A 91 18.67 22.78 10.10
C GLN A 91 18.80 23.69 11.33
N SER A 92 18.49 23.13 12.51
CA SER A 92 19.21 23.33 13.78
C SER A 92 18.44 22.61 14.90
N ASN A 93 18.84 21.37 15.21
CA ASN A 93 19.31 20.97 16.54
C ASN A 93 19.43 19.45 16.67
N ARG A 94 20.52 19.04 17.32
CA ARG A 94 20.82 17.66 17.74
C ARG A 94 19.96 17.25 18.95
N TYR A 95 19.86 15.93 19.14
CA TYR A 95 19.31 15.13 20.27
C TYR A 95 17.87 14.61 20.07
N SER A 96 17.44 13.42 20.50
CA SER A 96 18.03 12.28 21.22
C SER A 96 17.39 10.96 20.73
N GLN A 97 18.15 9.87 20.64
CA GLN A 97 17.65 8.50 20.53
C GLN A 97 17.02 8.06 21.86
N THR A 98 15.69 7.99 21.95
CA THR A 98 15.03 7.25 23.06
C THR A 98 13.71 6.56 22.72
N ASP A 99 13.13 6.73 21.52
CA ASP A 99 11.83 6.08 21.19
C ASP A 99 11.93 5.00 20.08
N VAL A 100 13.13 4.72 19.56
CA VAL A 100 13.34 3.85 18.38
C VAL A 100 13.65 2.39 18.76
N ASP A 101 14.05 2.13 20.00
CA ASP A 101 14.55 0.81 20.44
C ASP A 101 13.45 -0.23 20.72
N TYR A 102 12.17 0.14 20.65
CA TYR A 102 11.06 -0.83 20.81
C TYR A 102 10.77 -1.62 19.51
N PHE A 103 11.27 -1.17 18.36
CA PHE A 103 10.78 -1.61 17.05
C PHE A 103 11.81 -2.35 16.18
N SER A 104 13.08 -2.44 16.59
CA SER A 104 14.19 -2.96 15.77
C SER A 104 14.41 -4.47 15.83
N SER A 105 13.47 -5.26 16.35
CA SER A 105 13.60 -6.72 16.50
C SER A 105 12.56 -7.50 15.68
N ILE A 106 12.57 -7.36 14.35
CA ILE A 106 11.71 -8.21 13.49
C ILE A 106 12.54 -8.87 12.38
N ASP A 107 12.57 -10.20 12.47
CA ASP A 107 13.34 -11.19 11.71
C ASP A 107 13.19 -11.14 10.19
N LYS A 108 14.29 -11.52 9.50
CA LYS A 108 14.31 -11.92 8.09
C LYS A 108 13.78 -13.35 7.97
N THR A 109 12.54 -13.54 7.51
CA THR A 109 11.99 -14.88 7.24
C THR A 109 11.83 -15.14 5.74
N ASN A 110 12.36 -16.27 5.27
CA ASN A 110 12.13 -16.83 3.93
C ASN A 110 10.80 -17.61 3.94
N PHE A 111 9.95 -17.40 2.92
CA PHE A 111 8.64 -18.03 2.80
C PHE A 111 8.64 -19.16 1.76
N SER A 112 7.99 -20.28 2.09
CA SER A 112 7.69 -21.38 1.16
C SER A 112 6.21 -21.74 1.29
N VAL A 113 5.52 -21.90 0.15
CA VAL A 113 4.08 -22.19 0.08
C VAL A 113 3.84 -23.44 -0.79
N ASP A 114 3.10 -24.41 -0.26
CA ASP A 114 2.65 -25.64 -0.95
C ASP A 114 1.18 -25.48 -1.44
N ARG A 115 0.80 -26.09 -2.59
CA ARG A 115 -0.21 -25.50 -3.53
C ARG A 115 -1.40 -26.40 -3.95
N GLU A 116 -2.63 -25.83 -4.04
CA GLU A 116 -3.79 -26.23 -4.87
C GLU A 116 -4.52 -24.99 -5.48
N ILE A 117 -5.19 -25.12 -6.65
CA ILE A 117 -5.01 -24.25 -7.84
C ILE A 117 -5.77 -22.89 -7.94
N PRO A 118 -7.06 -22.70 -7.56
CA PRO A 118 -7.73 -21.38 -7.70
C PRO A 118 -7.64 -20.47 -6.46
N SER A 119 -7.74 -21.06 -5.26
CA SER A 119 -7.41 -20.39 -4.00
C SER A 119 -5.93 -19.99 -3.96
N LEU A 120 -5.09 -20.63 -4.77
CA LEU A 120 -3.70 -20.24 -4.91
C LEU A 120 -3.51 -18.86 -5.50
N GLN A 121 -4.24 -18.50 -6.55
CA GLN A 121 -3.98 -17.26 -7.26
C GLN A 121 -4.29 -16.06 -6.37
N ILE A 122 -5.47 -16.09 -5.73
CA ILE A 122 -5.89 -15.08 -4.76
C ILE A 122 -4.86 -14.95 -3.64
N LEU A 123 -4.47 -16.08 -3.05
CA LEU A 123 -3.50 -16.09 -1.95
C LEU A 123 -2.10 -15.68 -2.43
N SER A 124 -1.67 -16.07 -3.62
CA SER A 124 -0.35 -15.74 -4.16
C SER A 124 -0.24 -14.26 -4.50
N GLU A 125 -1.23 -13.69 -5.18
CA GLU A 125 -1.26 -12.26 -5.50
C GLU A 125 -1.34 -11.42 -4.22
N ALA A 126 -2.14 -11.84 -3.24
CA ALA A 126 -2.18 -11.20 -1.93
C ALA A 126 -0.83 -11.27 -1.20
N LEU A 127 -0.12 -12.41 -1.25
CA LEU A 127 1.22 -12.54 -0.66
C LEU A 127 2.28 -11.73 -1.43
N ASP A 128 2.18 -11.65 -2.76
CA ASP A 128 3.07 -10.88 -3.62
C ASP A 128 2.97 -9.38 -3.31
N VAL A 129 1.77 -8.87 -2.99
CA VAL A 129 1.58 -7.49 -2.49
C VAL A 129 2.43 -7.23 -1.24
N TYR A 130 2.42 -8.14 -0.25
CA TYR A 130 3.24 -7.97 0.95
C TYR A 130 4.74 -8.09 0.67
N ILE A 131 5.15 -9.04 -0.18
CA ILE A 131 6.54 -9.20 -0.58
C ILE A 131 7.05 -7.92 -1.25
N ASN A 132 6.31 -7.39 -2.22
CA ASN A 132 6.67 -6.18 -2.93
C ASN A 132 6.65 -4.95 -2.03
N ALA A 133 5.69 -4.85 -1.09
CA ALA A 133 5.69 -3.75 -0.12
C ALA A 133 6.96 -3.71 0.73
N THR A 134 7.52 -4.87 1.12
CA THR A 134 8.81 -4.89 1.85
C THR A 134 10.00 -4.47 0.99
N LYS A 135 9.98 -4.78 -0.32
CA LYS A 135 11.02 -4.33 -1.26
C LYS A 135 10.97 -2.82 -1.48
N LEU A 136 9.78 -2.23 -1.42
CA LEU A 136 9.55 -0.78 -1.53
C LEU A 136 10.21 0.04 -0.42
N LEU A 137 10.77 -0.59 0.61
CA LEU A 137 11.57 0.13 1.60
C LEU A 137 12.96 0.51 1.07
N GLU A 138 13.41 -0.16 0.01
CA GLU A 138 14.59 0.21 -0.75
C GLU A 138 14.17 1.14 -1.91
N PRO A 139 14.80 2.30 -2.09
CA PRO A 139 14.38 3.29 -3.08
C PRO A 139 14.55 2.81 -4.52
N ASP A 140 15.48 1.89 -4.76
CA ASP A 140 15.76 1.34 -6.08
C ASP A 140 14.51 0.59 -6.61
N TYR A 141 14.02 1.00 -7.78
CA TYR A 141 12.85 0.43 -8.47
C TYR A 141 11.49 0.66 -7.78
N SER A 142 11.38 1.65 -6.89
CA SER A 142 10.15 1.85 -6.12
C SER A 142 8.90 2.11 -6.96
N LEU A 143 9.04 2.80 -8.10
CA LEU A 143 7.94 3.00 -9.04
C LEU A 143 7.42 1.65 -9.58
N GLN A 144 8.33 0.80 -10.08
CA GLN A 144 7.96 -0.50 -10.65
C GLN A 144 7.32 -1.40 -9.58
N ILE A 145 7.92 -1.45 -8.39
CA ILE A 145 7.40 -2.25 -7.28
C ILE A 145 5.99 -1.81 -6.90
N LEU A 146 5.72 -0.50 -6.90
CA LEU A 146 4.40 0.04 -6.59
C LEU A 146 3.38 -0.26 -7.70
N LEU A 147 3.79 -0.25 -8.97
CA LEU A 147 2.96 -0.72 -10.08
C LEU A 147 2.60 -2.20 -9.90
N ASP A 148 3.56 -3.06 -9.57
CA ASP A 148 3.30 -4.49 -9.34
C ASP A 148 2.31 -4.71 -8.18
N ILE A 149 2.35 -3.86 -7.13
CA ILE A 149 1.37 -3.91 -6.03
C ILE A 149 -0.01 -3.50 -6.56
N LEU A 150 -0.09 -2.42 -7.33
CA LEU A 150 -1.36 -1.90 -7.87
C LEU A 150 -1.99 -2.87 -8.85
N ASP A 151 -1.21 -3.53 -9.71
CA ASP A 151 -1.71 -4.55 -10.63
C ASP A 151 -2.37 -5.70 -9.86
N ASN A 152 -1.70 -6.24 -8.82
CA ASN A 152 -2.28 -7.29 -7.98
C ASN A 152 -3.57 -6.84 -7.26
N CYS A 153 -3.68 -5.55 -6.90
CA CYS A 153 -4.84 -5.01 -6.19
C CYS A 153 -6.01 -4.64 -7.12
N LEU A 154 -5.72 -4.04 -8.28
CA LEU A 154 -6.69 -3.39 -9.17
C LEU A 154 -7.09 -4.29 -10.35
N GLU A 155 -6.15 -5.06 -10.89
CA GLU A 155 -6.39 -6.03 -11.98
C GLU A 155 -6.40 -7.49 -11.49
N GLY A 156 -5.76 -7.76 -10.37
CA GLY A 156 -5.73 -9.07 -9.74
C GLY A 156 -6.91 -9.36 -8.81
N TYR A 157 -6.67 -10.26 -7.88
CA TYR A 157 -7.60 -10.78 -6.90
C TYR A 157 -7.08 -10.62 -5.46
N ALA A 158 -6.04 -9.81 -5.24
CA ALA A 158 -5.48 -9.62 -3.91
C ALA A 158 -6.50 -9.03 -2.90
N ILE A 159 -7.54 -8.34 -3.37
CA ILE A 159 -8.61 -7.76 -2.55
C ILE A 159 -9.95 -8.46 -2.85
N ILE A 160 -10.57 -9.04 -1.82
CA ILE A 160 -11.92 -9.65 -1.87
C ILE A 160 -12.99 -8.53 -1.99
N PRO A 161 -14.01 -8.65 -2.86
CA PRO A 161 -14.51 -9.86 -3.52
C PRO A 161 -13.91 -10.14 -4.91
N GLY A 162 -12.83 -9.45 -5.31
CA GLY A 162 -12.26 -9.60 -6.64
C GLY A 162 -12.94 -8.71 -7.68
N SER A 163 -13.30 -9.29 -8.84
CA SER A 163 -13.67 -8.56 -10.06
C SER A 163 -14.91 -7.67 -9.96
N GLU A 164 -15.91 -8.03 -9.15
CA GLU A 164 -17.19 -7.29 -9.04
C GLU A 164 -17.06 -5.86 -8.45
N GLY A 165 -15.93 -5.54 -7.82
CA GLY A 165 -15.68 -4.24 -7.17
C GLY A 165 -14.58 -3.38 -7.81
N ARG A 166 -13.92 -3.83 -8.88
CA ARG A 166 -12.66 -3.23 -9.38
C ARG A 166 -12.79 -1.77 -9.81
N ARG A 167 -13.86 -1.43 -10.54
CA ARG A 167 -14.07 -0.04 -10.97
C ARG A 167 -14.16 0.91 -9.78
N LYS A 168 -14.97 0.53 -8.78
CA LYS A 168 -15.13 1.30 -7.55
C LYS A 168 -13.85 1.32 -6.70
N LEU A 169 -13.06 0.24 -6.70
CA LEU A 169 -11.75 0.20 -6.05
C LEU A 169 -10.73 1.12 -6.74
N PHE A 170 -10.72 1.15 -8.08
CA PHE A 170 -9.92 2.08 -8.87
C PHE A 170 -10.36 3.53 -8.63
N ASP A 171 -11.66 3.81 -8.69
CA ASP A 171 -12.21 5.14 -8.42
C ASP A 171 -11.87 5.58 -6.98
N TRP A 172 -11.99 4.69 -5.98
CA TRP A 172 -11.55 4.97 -4.61
C TRP A 172 -10.04 5.27 -4.51
N TRP A 173 -9.21 4.47 -5.19
CA TRP A 173 -7.78 4.70 -5.20
C TRP A 173 -7.44 6.07 -5.81
N LEU A 174 -8.08 6.41 -6.93
CA LEU A 174 -7.82 7.66 -7.64
C LEU A 174 -8.36 8.89 -6.90
N GLU A 175 -9.57 8.80 -6.34
CA GLU A 175 -10.29 9.94 -5.75
C GLU A 175 -9.95 10.18 -4.27
N ASP A 176 -9.53 9.15 -3.52
CA ASP A 176 -9.27 9.25 -2.08
C ASP A 176 -7.82 8.90 -1.73
N VAL A 177 -7.31 7.75 -2.18
CA VAL A 177 -5.94 7.31 -1.82
C VAL A 177 -4.90 8.24 -2.40
N VAL A 178 -4.95 8.54 -3.71
CA VAL A 178 -3.94 9.36 -4.39
C VAL A 178 -3.84 10.77 -3.77
N PRO A 179 -4.94 11.52 -3.57
CA PRO A 179 -4.90 12.80 -2.87
C PRO A 179 -4.43 12.68 -1.42
N SER A 180 -4.91 11.67 -0.69
CA SER A 180 -4.50 11.44 0.69
C SER A 180 -3.00 11.18 0.80
N VAL A 181 -2.45 10.38 -0.11
CA VAL A 181 -1.01 10.08 -0.17
C VAL A 181 -0.20 11.34 -0.47
N TRP A 182 -0.68 12.21 -1.36
CA TRP A 182 0.00 13.47 -1.68
C TRP A 182 0.31 14.29 -0.42
N TYR A 183 -0.63 14.31 0.53
CA TYR A 183 -0.53 15.05 1.79
C TYR A 183 -0.11 14.19 2.99
N LEU A 184 0.23 12.90 2.79
CA LEU A 184 0.51 11.94 3.86
C LEU A 184 -0.64 11.84 4.89
N HIS A 185 -1.87 11.98 4.39
CA HIS A 185 -3.11 11.83 5.12
C HIS A 185 -3.65 10.40 4.98
N SER A 186 -4.47 10.00 5.94
CA SER A 186 -5.27 8.78 5.84
C SER A 186 -6.46 9.01 4.90
N PRO A 187 -6.82 8.04 4.03
CA PRO A 187 -8.03 8.13 3.23
C PRO A 187 -9.28 8.17 4.11
N THR A 188 -10.34 8.81 3.61
CA THR A 188 -11.52 9.14 4.41
C THR A 188 -12.74 8.26 4.12
N SER A 189 -12.75 7.56 2.98
CA SER A 189 -13.91 6.87 2.41
C SER A 189 -14.08 5.43 2.91
N VAL A 190 -14.06 5.23 4.24
CA VAL A 190 -14.17 3.89 4.87
C VAL A 190 -15.47 3.17 4.50
N GLY A 191 -16.57 3.91 4.40
CA GLY A 191 -17.90 3.37 4.10
C GLY A 191 -17.98 2.70 2.72
N LEU A 192 -17.29 3.27 1.72
CA LEU A 192 -17.26 2.73 0.36
C LEU A 192 -16.59 1.35 0.32
N LEU A 193 -15.52 1.14 1.09
CA LEU A 193 -14.83 -0.14 1.17
C LEU A 193 -15.59 -1.19 1.98
N ASN A 194 -16.28 -0.79 3.04
CA ASN A 194 -17.15 -1.69 3.80
C ASN A 194 -18.32 -2.20 2.93
N GLU A 195 -18.91 -1.33 2.11
CA GLU A 195 -19.95 -1.70 1.15
C GLU A 195 -19.42 -2.60 0.02
N LEU A 196 -18.19 -2.39 -0.42
CA LEU A 196 -17.57 -3.14 -1.51
C LEU A 196 -17.18 -4.57 -1.14
N THR A 197 -16.82 -4.79 0.12
CA THR A 197 -16.16 -6.03 0.54
C THR A 197 -16.99 -6.85 1.53
N GLY A 198 -18.02 -6.27 2.12
CA GLY A 198 -18.77 -6.86 3.23
C GLY A 198 -17.94 -7.03 4.51
N ASN A 199 -16.71 -6.50 4.56
CA ASN A 199 -15.80 -6.56 5.70
C ASN A 199 -15.84 -5.26 6.51
N ASP A 200 -15.59 -5.35 7.82
CA ASP A 200 -15.48 -4.18 8.70
C ASP A 200 -14.03 -3.63 8.70
N TYR A 201 -13.75 -2.69 7.79
CA TYR A 201 -12.48 -1.98 7.73
C TYR A 201 -12.36 -0.83 8.75
N ASN A 202 -13.34 -0.60 9.64
CA ASN A 202 -13.24 0.52 10.59
C ASN A 202 -12.01 0.41 11.50
N SER A 203 -11.63 -0.80 11.89
CA SER A 203 -10.41 -1.06 12.68
C SER A 203 -9.13 -0.76 11.88
N VAL A 204 -9.12 -1.08 10.58
CA VAL A 204 -8.04 -0.79 9.63
C VAL A 204 -7.85 0.72 9.45
N PHE A 205 -8.93 1.45 9.19
CA PHE A 205 -8.84 2.90 9.01
C PHE A 205 -8.52 3.65 10.30
N SER A 206 -8.97 3.15 11.46
CA SER A 206 -8.53 3.68 12.75
C SER A 206 -7.00 3.59 12.91
N ARG A 207 -6.40 2.45 12.51
CA ARG A 207 -4.93 2.29 12.49
C ARG A 207 -4.27 3.30 11.55
N LEU A 208 -4.76 3.43 10.31
CA LEU A 208 -4.22 4.40 9.33
C LEU A 208 -4.35 5.86 9.81
N ASN A 209 -5.46 6.23 10.41
CA ASN A 209 -5.68 7.55 11.00
C ASN A 209 -4.66 7.85 12.11
N ASN A 210 -4.44 6.90 13.03
CA ASN A 210 -3.45 7.04 14.09
C ASN A 210 -2.03 7.25 13.52
N ILE A 211 -1.67 6.50 12.48
CA ILE A 211 -0.36 6.62 11.82
C ILE A 211 -0.24 7.99 11.13
N SER A 212 -1.26 8.42 10.39
CA SER A 212 -1.30 9.75 9.76
C SER A 212 -1.18 10.88 10.78
N ASP A 213 -1.86 10.76 11.93
CA ASP A 213 -1.75 11.74 13.01
C ASP A 213 -0.35 11.78 13.62
N LEU A 214 0.30 10.63 13.80
CA LEU A 214 1.70 10.56 14.26
C LEU A 214 2.64 11.21 13.24
N MET A 215 2.50 10.86 11.96
CA MET A 215 3.25 11.45 10.86
C MET A 215 3.10 12.98 10.82
N ARG A 216 1.87 13.49 10.99
CA ARG A 216 1.59 14.94 11.02
C ARG A 216 2.25 15.62 12.20
N LYS A 217 2.17 15.04 13.40
CA LYS A 217 2.85 15.57 14.60
C LYS A 217 4.36 15.64 14.39
N SER A 218 4.96 14.62 13.79
CA SER A 218 6.40 14.59 13.49
C SER A 218 6.84 15.63 12.44
N LEU A 219 5.94 16.07 11.56
CA LEU A 219 6.20 17.15 10.60
C LEU A 219 6.05 18.56 11.18
N MET A 220 5.37 18.71 12.31
CA MET A 220 5.16 20.00 12.99
C MET A 220 6.28 20.35 14.00
N ASN A 221 7.11 19.37 14.36
CA ASN A 221 8.28 19.52 15.23
C ASN A 221 9.57 19.69 14.41
#